data_AF-M0G3K0-F1
#
_entry.id   AF-M0G3K0-F1
#
_cell.length_a   1.000
_cell.length_b   1.000
_cell.length_c   1.000
_cell.angle_alpha   90.00
_cell.angle_beta   90.00
_cell.angle_gamma   90.00
#
_symmetry.space_group_name_H-M   'P 1'
#
loop_
_entity.id
_entity.type
_entity.pdbx_description
1 polymer ?
#
loop_
_entity_poly.entity_id
_entity_poly.type
_entity_poly.pdbx_seq_one_letter_code
_entity_poly.pdbx_strand_id
1 'polypeptide(L)'
;MLAVLVSNAVAPLGVLFLGWAPAALFGVFVAEIAAVLWWTLVKIPFAAKRPNNAIGDGDRLFGPLQAKRGSVSLPDPLPQFYPRNVPTLLIAAFLLVPLELAVAFVAFGLTDPVVTDEVAGQILLGGAGVFVGRGVETVTKYFAAGGYREHSARSVLLPPFKLLFAAGLLMFVFGPFAVELENDVFLVVLVGLKLLYDLRALQLERSETRGVFYRLYGSEETEIEPVPVEEPTGAPTYRTAPARAVALTDAAYQSLRYTATSGVLWCYGVAAALVFFGAWTFALAPLALAAAFGTLRGVSRYLETGPVEFRCYGDVLVAHDALLDEPQARLERAAVTEVGASTDAVDRLFGTETIRFETGVDTTPDVQLTVPDPEEVRTDDANANHPMTVPHVEDAAAVLDAFDGGETEAEAESEAETESETETEAETETEAETETPVPSRDD
;
A
#
# COMPACT_ATOMS: atom_id res chain seq x y z
N MET A 1 -22.92 18.74 0.65
CA MET A 1 -22.82 20.18 1.01
C MET A 1 -23.51 20.52 2.32
N LEU A 2 -24.74 20.06 2.59
CA LEU A 2 -25.46 20.36 3.85
C LEU A 2 -24.67 19.98 5.11
N ALA A 3 -24.05 18.79 5.17
CA ALA A 3 -23.25 18.36 6.32
C ALA A 3 -22.00 19.22 6.59
N VAL A 4 -21.34 19.70 5.54
CA VAL A 4 -20.18 20.62 5.63
C VAL A 4 -20.64 22.00 6.12
N LEU A 5 -21.77 22.49 5.62
CA LEU A 5 -22.40 23.73 6.08
C LEU A 5 -22.83 23.65 7.55
N VAL A 6 -23.41 22.53 7.99
CA VAL A 6 -23.80 22.31 9.40
C VAL A 6 -22.58 22.17 10.31
N SER A 7 -21.54 21.44 9.87
CA SER A 7 -20.29 21.29 10.62
C SER A 7 -19.54 22.62 10.76
N ASN A 8 -19.49 23.43 9.71
CA ASN A 8 -18.87 24.76 9.75
C ASN A 8 -19.76 25.82 10.43
N ALA A 9 -21.06 25.54 10.61
CA ALA A 9 -21.97 26.42 11.33
C ALA A 9 -21.82 26.29 12.85
N VAL A 10 -21.16 25.26 13.39
CA VAL A 10 -21.02 25.05 14.84
C VAL A 10 -20.33 26.24 15.51
N ALA A 11 -19.23 26.74 14.93
CA ALA A 11 -18.51 27.90 15.46
C ALA A 11 -19.35 29.20 15.44
N PRO A 12 -19.95 29.63 14.32
CA PRO A 12 -20.80 30.82 14.30
C PRO A 12 -22.10 30.65 15.08
N LEU A 13 -22.69 29.45 15.17
CA LEU A 13 -23.86 29.19 16.01
C LEU A 13 -23.51 29.28 17.50
N GLY A 14 -22.35 28.74 17.90
CA GLY A 14 -21.81 28.84 19.25
C GLY A 14 -21.62 30.29 19.70
N VAL A 15 -21.01 31.11 18.85
CA VAL A 15 -20.81 32.55 19.12
C VAL A 15 -22.13 33.32 19.14
N LEU A 16 -22.92 33.22 18.07
CA LEU A 16 -24.02 34.15 17.82
C LEU A 16 -25.31 33.79 18.57
N PHE A 17 -25.51 32.52 18.90
CA PHE A 17 -26.76 32.05 19.50
C PHE A 17 -26.58 31.44 20.90
N LEU A 18 -25.39 30.95 21.22
CA LEU A 18 -25.12 30.24 22.48
C LEU A 18 -24.17 30.98 23.43
N GLY A 19 -23.61 32.12 23.01
CA GLY A 19 -22.75 32.96 23.85
C GLY A 19 -21.45 32.27 24.28
N TRP A 20 -20.93 31.35 23.47
CA TRP A 20 -19.73 30.58 23.83
C TRP A 20 -18.50 31.46 23.96
N ALA A 21 -17.68 31.16 24.97
CA ALA A 21 -16.42 31.83 25.18
C ALA A 21 -15.43 31.54 24.03
N PRO A 22 -14.51 32.46 23.69
CA PRO A 22 -13.43 32.22 22.72
C PRO A 22 -12.68 30.89 22.95
N ALA A 23 -12.36 30.58 24.20
CA ALA A 23 -11.70 29.33 24.59
C ALA A 23 -12.51 28.08 24.19
N ALA A 24 -13.84 28.12 24.31
CA ALA A 24 -14.69 27.02 23.89
C ALA A 24 -14.62 26.80 22.38
N LEU A 25 -14.59 27.87 21.58
CA LEU A 25 -14.54 27.80 20.13
C LEU A 25 -13.20 27.25 19.63
N PHE A 26 -12.08 27.70 20.20
CA PHE A 26 -10.77 27.13 19.90
C PHE A 26 -10.70 25.66 20.30
N GLY A 27 -11.25 25.28 21.46
CA GLY A 27 -11.31 23.89 21.88
C GLY A 27 -12.14 23.01 20.95
N VAL A 28 -13.27 23.52 20.43
CA VAL A 28 -14.07 22.84 19.41
C VAL A 28 -13.30 22.69 18.09
N PHE A 29 -12.47 23.67 17.72
CA PHE A 29 -11.59 23.55 16.55
C PHE A 29 -10.53 22.45 16.72
N VAL A 30 -9.92 22.35 17.91
CA VAL A 30 -9.01 21.22 18.22
C VAL A 30 -9.75 19.88 18.15
N ALA A 31 -10.98 19.82 18.66
CA ALA A 31 -11.82 18.62 18.55
C ALA A 31 -12.21 18.31 17.09
N GLU A 32 -12.42 19.32 16.24
CA GLU A 32 -12.64 19.15 14.80
C GLU A 32 -11.44 18.50 14.12
N ILE A 33 -10.22 18.97 14.42
CA ILE A 33 -8.97 18.37 13.91
C ILE A 33 -8.89 16.91 14.35
N ALA A 34 -9.10 16.63 15.63
CA ALA A 34 -9.09 15.26 16.16
C ALA A 34 -10.11 14.36 15.46
N ALA A 35 -11.33 14.87 15.21
CA ALA A 35 -12.35 14.14 14.47
C ALA A 35 -11.94 13.86 13.02
N VAL A 36 -11.37 14.85 12.31
CA VAL A 36 -10.85 14.66 10.94
C VAL A 36 -9.79 13.59 10.90
N LEU A 37 -8.82 13.65 11.82
CA LEU A 37 -7.73 12.68 11.90
C LEU A 37 -8.24 11.28 12.18
N TRP A 38 -9.15 11.14 13.15
CA TRP A 38 -9.80 9.87 13.46
C TRP A 38 -10.49 9.27 12.23
N TRP A 39 -11.36 10.04 11.57
CA TRP A 39 -12.09 9.55 10.39
C TRP A 39 -11.17 9.29 9.20
N THR A 40 -10.02 9.96 9.12
CA THR A 40 -8.98 9.65 8.14
C THR A 40 -8.37 8.28 8.40
N LEU A 41 -8.02 7.96 9.65
CA LEU A 41 -7.52 6.63 10.03
C LEU A 41 -8.53 5.53 9.71
N VAL A 42 -9.83 5.80 9.90
CA VAL A 42 -10.90 4.85 9.55
C VAL A 42 -10.97 4.60 8.03
N LYS A 43 -10.69 5.61 7.19
CA LYS A 43 -10.78 5.51 5.73
C LYS A 43 -9.60 4.77 5.10
N ILE A 44 -8.38 5.02 5.59
CA ILE A 44 -7.12 4.52 5.00
C ILE A 44 -7.17 3.02 4.60
N PRO A 45 -7.64 2.09 5.45
CA PRO A 45 -7.60 0.67 5.12
C PRO A 45 -8.44 0.26 3.92
N PHE A 46 -9.47 1.05 3.59
CA PHE A 46 -10.48 0.75 2.57
C PHE A 46 -10.22 1.48 1.25
N ALA A 47 -9.19 2.30 1.18
CA ALA A 47 -8.84 3.05 -0.02
C ALA A 47 -8.40 2.10 -1.14
N ALA A 48 -9.16 2.05 -2.24
CA ALA A 48 -8.96 1.04 -3.28
C ALA A 48 -7.80 1.35 -4.22
N LYS A 49 -7.50 2.62 -4.54
CA LYS A 49 -6.41 2.95 -5.47
C LYS A 49 -5.03 2.76 -4.84
N ARG A 50 -4.01 2.58 -5.68
CA ARG A 50 -2.60 2.50 -5.26
C ARG A 50 -1.90 3.85 -5.44
N PRO A 51 -1.06 4.29 -4.49
CA PRO A 51 -0.21 5.45 -4.68
C PRO A 51 0.80 5.23 -5.80
N ASN A 52 0.89 6.18 -6.73
CA ASN A 52 1.84 6.16 -7.87
C ASN A 52 3.32 6.23 -7.42
N ASN A 53 3.58 6.83 -6.26
CA ASN A 53 4.92 6.88 -5.66
C ASN A 53 4.95 6.01 -4.39
N ALA A 54 4.52 4.76 -4.48
CA ALA A 54 4.63 3.81 -3.37
C ALA A 54 6.09 3.78 -2.87
N ILE A 55 6.29 3.57 -1.56
CA ILE A 55 7.64 3.50 -0.99
C ILE A 55 8.37 2.39 -1.76
N GLY A 56 9.45 2.76 -2.46
CA GLY A 56 10.10 1.89 -3.43
C GLY A 56 10.57 0.56 -2.82
N ASP A 57 10.83 -0.42 -3.69
CA ASP A 57 11.18 -1.81 -3.34
C ASP A 57 12.40 -1.95 -2.41
N GLY A 58 13.17 -0.87 -2.23
CA GLY A 58 14.28 -0.79 -1.27
C GLY A 58 13.86 -0.66 0.21
N ASP A 59 12.60 -0.32 0.54
CA ASP A 59 12.16 -0.26 1.94
C ASP A 59 11.92 -1.66 2.50
N ARG A 60 12.84 -2.08 3.36
CA ARG A 60 12.80 -3.37 4.04
C ARG A 60 11.62 -3.47 5.01
N LEU A 61 11.08 -2.39 5.54
CA LEU A 61 10.03 -2.48 6.56
C LEU A 61 8.64 -2.62 5.93
N PHE A 62 8.27 -1.65 5.09
CA PHE A 62 6.91 -1.55 4.54
C PHE A 62 6.77 -1.95 3.09
N GLY A 63 7.86 -1.95 2.31
CA GLY A 63 7.85 -2.26 0.87
C GLY A 63 7.07 -3.55 0.53
N PRO A 64 7.40 -4.70 1.16
CA PRO A 64 6.72 -5.96 0.84
C PRO A 64 5.20 -5.93 1.07
N LEU A 65 4.76 -5.25 2.14
CA LEU A 65 3.34 -5.15 2.44
C LEU A 65 2.63 -4.15 1.51
N GLN A 66 3.28 -3.03 1.14
CA GLN A 66 2.71 -2.06 0.19
C GLN A 66 2.63 -2.59 -1.24
N ALA A 67 3.51 -3.53 -1.60
CA ALA A 67 3.51 -4.18 -2.91
C ALA A 67 2.38 -5.22 -3.07
N LYS A 68 1.78 -5.70 -1.97
CA LYS A 68 0.71 -6.71 -2.04
C LYS A 68 -0.51 -6.25 -2.86
N ARG A 69 -0.91 -7.12 -3.77
CA ARG A 69 -2.18 -7.07 -4.51
C ARG A 69 -3.26 -7.83 -3.76
N GLY A 70 -4.51 -7.57 -4.13
CA GLY A 70 -5.68 -8.21 -3.51
C GLY A 70 -6.20 -7.50 -2.26
N SER A 71 -7.21 -8.11 -1.64
CA SER A 71 -7.94 -7.55 -0.52
C SER A 71 -8.55 -8.64 0.35
N VAL A 72 -8.95 -8.28 1.57
CA VAL A 72 -9.70 -9.15 2.47
C VAL A 72 -11.16 -8.72 2.45
N SER A 73 -12.04 -9.64 2.08
CA SER A 73 -13.48 -9.42 2.13
C SER A 73 -13.94 -9.37 3.58
N LEU A 74 -14.67 -8.30 3.94
CA LEU A 74 -15.34 -8.17 5.22
C LEU A 74 -16.83 -8.46 5.08
N PRO A 75 -17.53 -8.81 6.17
CA PRO A 75 -18.98 -8.97 6.12
C PRO A 75 -19.68 -7.69 5.65
N ASP A 76 -20.67 -7.84 4.77
CA ASP A 76 -21.50 -6.73 4.31
C ASP A 76 -22.12 -5.98 5.51
N PRO A 77 -22.16 -4.63 5.50
CA PRO A 77 -21.96 -3.73 4.36
C PRO A 77 -20.54 -3.12 4.25
N LEU A 78 -19.54 -3.67 4.93
CA LEU A 78 -18.20 -3.08 4.92
C LEU A 78 -17.46 -3.39 3.61
N PRO A 79 -16.77 -2.40 3.01
CA PRO A 79 -15.97 -2.67 1.82
C PRO A 79 -14.73 -3.50 2.16
N GLN A 80 -14.05 -3.93 1.11
CA GLN A 80 -12.84 -4.72 1.20
C GLN A 80 -11.72 -3.97 1.94
N PHE A 81 -11.00 -4.70 2.79
CA PHE A 81 -9.82 -4.21 3.49
C PHE A 81 -8.57 -4.50 2.66
N TYR A 82 -7.73 -3.51 2.42
CA TYR A 82 -6.51 -3.67 1.61
C TYR A 82 -5.27 -3.73 2.51
N PRO A 83 -4.61 -4.89 2.67
CA PRO A 83 -3.41 -5.03 3.52
C PRO A 83 -2.29 -4.05 3.16
N ARG A 84 -2.17 -3.69 1.87
CA ARG A 84 -1.21 -2.67 1.39
C ARG A 84 -1.33 -1.31 2.05
N ASN A 85 -2.49 -0.98 2.63
CA ASN A 85 -2.72 0.31 3.29
C ASN A 85 -2.33 0.29 4.78
N VAL A 86 -2.03 -0.87 5.37
CA VAL A 86 -1.62 -1.01 6.78
C VAL A 86 -0.36 -0.19 7.10
N PRO A 87 0.71 -0.20 6.29
CA PRO A 87 1.86 0.67 6.48
C PRO A 87 1.49 2.15 6.64
N THR A 88 0.68 2.66 5.72
CA THR A 88 0.23 4.05 5.73
C THR A 88 -0.64 4.34 6.96
N LEU A 89 -1.50 3.41 7.36
CA LEU A 89 -2.30 3.51 8.58
C LEU A 89 -1.40 3.63 9.82
N LEU A 90 -0.36 2.80 9.93
CA LEU A 90 0.55 2.79 11.07
C LEU A 90 1.34 4.10 11.15
N ILE A 91 1.90 4.57 10.03
CA ILE A 91 2.60 5.86 9.97
C ILE A 91 1.64 7.00 10.35
N ALA A 92 0.42 6.98 9.82
CA ALA A 92 -0.58 7.98 10.16
C ALA A 92 -0.93 7.96 11.66
N ALA A 93 -1.26 6.80 12.22
CA ALA A 93 -1.74 6.66 13.59
C ALA A 93 -0.67 6.95 14.65
N PHE A 94 0.60 6.56 14.39
CA PHE A 94 1.66 6.65 15.39
C PHE A 94 2.62 7.83 15.20
N LEU A 95 2.64 8.46 14.02
CA LEU A 95 3.51 9.60 13.75
C LEU A 95 2.72 10.86 13.38
N LEU A 96 1.94 10.81 12.29
CA LEU A 96 1.32 12.02 11.74
C LEU A 96 0.20 12.57 12.61
N VAL A 97 -0.73 11.72 13.06
CA VAL A 97 -1.87 12.12 13.90
C VAL A 97 -1.40 12.65 15.26
N PRO A 98 -0.50 11.98 16.00
CA PRO A 98 0.03 12.53 17.25
C PRO A 98 0.76 13.86 17.06
N LEU A 99 1.54 14.00 15.99
CA LEU A 99 2.24 15.25 15.67
C LEU A 99 1.26 16.40 15.40
N GLU A 100 0.22 16.15 14.61
CA GLU A 100 -0.80 17.15 14.28
C GLU A 100 -1.63 17.54 15.49
N LEU A 101 -2.03 16.56 16.32
CA LEU A 101 -2.69 16.83 17.60
C LEU A 101 -1.79 17.64 18.54
N ALA A 102 -0.50 17.31 18.63
CA ALA A 102 0.45 18.07 19.46
C ALA A 102 0.52 19.53 19.01
N VAL A 103 0.61 19.79 17.71
CA VAL A 103 0.58 21.17 17.16
C VAL A 103 -0.73 21.87 17.51
N ALA A 104 -1.88 21.21 17.35
CA ALA A 104 -3.19 21.78 17.67
C ALA A 104 -3.32 22.11 19.18
N PHE A 105 -2.88 21.21 20.06
CA PHE A 105 -2.89 21.42 21.51
C PHE A 105 -1.91 22.52 21.95
N VAL A 106 -0.73 22.59 21.35
CA VAL A 106 0.22 23.68 21.63
C VAL A 106 -0.38 25.02 21.20
N ALA A 107 -0.97 25.10 20.00
CA ALA A 107 -1.62 26.32 19.53
C ALA A 107 -2.77 26.74 20.46
N PHE A 108 -3.57 25.79 20.94
CA PHE A 108 -4.61 26.05 21.94
C PHE A 108 -4.02 26.57 23.25
N GLY A 109 -2.98 25.93 23.78
CA GLY A 109 -2.34 26.32 25.03
C GLY A 109 -1.69 27.71 24.97
N LEU A 110 -1.17 28.14 23.82
CA LEU A 110 -0.58 29.46 23.63
C LEU A 110 -1.58 30.61 23.78
N THR A 111 -2.89 30.34 23.67
CA THR A 111 -3.94 31.35 23.89
C THR A 111 -4.27 31.60 25.37
N ASP A 112 -3.55 30.92 26.28
CA ASP A 112 -3.80 30.91 27.73
C ASP A 112 -5.30 30.73 28.08
N PRO A 113 -5.95 29.65 27.59
CA PRO A 113 -7.38 29.51 27.71
C PRO A 113 -7.78 29.21 29.15
N VAL A 114 -8.74 29.99 29.68
CA VAL A 114 -9.39 29.66 30.95
C VAL A 114 -10.45 28.58 30.71
N VAL A 115 -10.10 27.33 31.00
CA VAL A 115 -10.99 26.18 30.84
C VAL A 115 -11.74 25.93 32.14
N THR A 116 -12.94 26.48 32.26
CA THR A 116 -13.91 26.15 33.33
C THR A 116 -14.69 24.89 32.98
N ASP A 117 -15.42 24.31 33.94
CA ASP A 117 -16.32 23.17 33.70
C ASP A 117 -17.37 23.47 32.61
N GLU A 118 -17.86 24.71 32.55
CA GLU A 118 -18.79 25.17 31.52
C GLU A 118 -18.13 25.17 30.13
N VAL A 119 -16.92 25.73 30.02
CA VAL A 119 -16.15 25.75 28.77
C VAL A 119 -15.82 24.33 28.31
N ALA A 120 -15.41 23.44 29.23
CA ALA A 120 -15.18 22.04 28.92
C ALA A 120 -16.45 21.35 28.40
N GLY A 121 -17.60 21.61 29.02
CA GLY A 121 -18.90 21.11 28.56
C GLY A 121 -19.26 21.60 27.15
N GLN A 122 -19.00 22.87 26.84
CA GLN A 122 -19.19 23.45 25.50
C GLN A 122 -18.27 22.80 24.46
N ILE A 123 -16.99 22.59 24.79
CA ILE A 123 -16.03 21.90 23.92
C ILE A 123 -16.47 20.47 23.63
N LEU A 124 -16.89 19.72 24.64
CA LEU A 124 -17.36 18.35 24.48
C LEU A 124 -18.63 18.28 23.61
N LEU A 125 -19.59 19.18 23.84
CA LEU A 125 -20.82 19.22 23.06
C LEU A 125 -20.55 19.57 21.59
N GLY A 126 -19.77 20.62 21.34
CA GLY A 126 -19.39 21.02 19.99
C GLY A 126 -18.54 19.96 19.29
N GLY A 127 -17.55 19.41 19.99
CA GLY A 127 -16.68 18.34 19.50
C GLY A 127 -17.45 17.07 19.15
N ALA A 128 -18.40 16.65 19.99
CA ALA A 128 -19.28 15.51 19.69
C ALA A 128 -20.15 15.78 18.45
N GLY A 129 -20.69 16.98 18.31
CA GLY A 129 -21.46 17.38 17.13
C GLY A 129 -20.63 17.30 15.84
N VAL A 130 -19.40 17.81 15.88
CA VAL A 130 -18.46 17.72 14.74
C VAL A 130 -18.08 16.27 14.44
N PHE A 131 -17.77 15.49 15.46
CA PHE A 131 -17.40 14.08 15.32
C PHE A 131 -18.50 13.27 14.66
N VAL A 132 -19.76 13.43 15.11
CA VAL A 132 -20.93 12.78 14.51
C VAL A 132 -21.16 13.29 13.08
N GLY A 133 -21.06 14.60 12.84
CA GLY A 133 -21.21 15.18 11.50
C GLY A 133 -20.21 14.60 10.49
N ARG A 134 -18.94 14.51 10.87
CA ARG A 134 -17.87 13.90 10.04
C ARG A 134 -18.04 12.40 9.90
N GLY A 135 -18.58 11.73 10.92
CA GLY A 135 -18.93 10.31 10.87
C GLY A 135 -20.03 10.04 9.85
N VAL A 136 -21.14 10.78 9.90
CA VAL A 136 -22.24 10.68 8.93
C VAL A 136 -21.74 10.94 7.52
N GLU A 137 -20.91 11.97 7.32
CA GLU A 137 -20.29 12.24 6.01
C GLU A 137 -19.41 11.08 5.53
N THR A 138 -18.59 10.52 6.41
CA THR A 138 -17.73 9.39 6.08
C THR A 138 -18.55 8.16 5.71
N VAL A 139 -19.56 7.81 6.50
CA VAL A 139 -20.44 6.67 6.20
C VAL A 139 -21.21 6.89 4.90
N THR A 140 -21.80 8.07 4.69
CA THR A 140 -22.66 8.31 3.51
C THR A 140 -21.89 8.48 2.21
N LYS A 141 -20.80 9.26 2.22
CA LYS A 141 -20.04 9.57 1.00
C LYS A 141 -18.92 8.57 0.71
N TYR A 142 -18.15 8.21 1.73
CA TYR A 142 -16.98 7.37 1.52
C TYR A 142 -17.36 5.90 1.41
N PHE A 143 -18.19 5.40 2.34
CA PHE A 143 -18.60 4.00 2.35
C PHE A 143 -19.83 3.73 1.48
N ALA A 144 -20.98 4.34 1.79
CA ALA A 144 -22.26 4.01 1.14
C ALA A 144 -22.34 4.44 -0.33
N ALA A 145 -21.76 5.60 -0.68
CA ALA A 145 -21.70 6.07 -2.07
C ALA A 145 -20.48 5.52 -2.85
N GLY A 146 -19.65 4.68 -2.25
CA GLY A 146 -18.51 4.06 -2.93
C GLY A 146 -17.28 4.95 -3.13
N GLY A 147 -17.20 6.12 -2.48
CA GLY A 147 -16.07 7.04 -2.61
C GLY A 147 -14.71 6.45 -2.19
N TYR A 148 -14.69 5.34 -1.43
CA TYR A 148 -13.45 4.61 -1.15
C TYR A 148 -12.72 4.09 -2.40
N ARG A 149 -13.45 3.89 -3.51
CA ARG A 149 -12.90 3.44 -4.80
C ARG A 149 -12.12 4.52 -5.53
N GLU A 150 -12.41 5.77 -5.23
CA GLU A 150 -11.80 6.94 -5.88
C GLU A 150 -10.47 7.33 -5.24
N HIS A 151 -10.13 6.74 -4.09
CA HIS A 151 -9.02 7.17 -3.27
C HIS A 151 -7.97 6.09 -3.04
N SER A 152 -6.70 6.49 -3.01
CA SER A 152 -5.62 5.74 -2.36
C SER A 152 -5.43 6.20 -0.91
N ALA A 153 -4.74 5.40 -0.10
CA ALA A 153 -4.39 5.76 1.27
C ALA A 153 -3.65 7.11 1.37
N ARG A 154 -2.83 7.45 0.36
CA ARG A 154 -2.16 8.75 0.27
C ARG A 154 -3.14 9.90 0.02
N SER A 155 -4.04 9.74 -0.94
CA SER A 155 -5.05 10.76 -1.26
C SER A 155 -6.00 11.02 -0.07
N VAL A 156 -6.30 9.98 0.74
CA VAL A 156 -7.06 10.11 1.99
C VAL A 156 -6.32 10.95 3.03
N LEU A 157 -4.99 10.84 3.10
CA LEU A 157 -4.14 11.62 4.02
C LEU A 157 -3.89 13.06 3.56
N LEU A 158 -4.09 13.37 2.28
CA LEU A 158 -3.75 14.68 1.72
C LEU A 158 -4.51 15.84 2.40
N PRO A 159 -5.82 15.77 2.67
CA PRO A 159 -6.53 16.83 3.38
C PRO A 159 -6.00 17.14 4.80
N PRO A 160 -5.88 16.18 5.75
CA PRO A 160 -5.29 16.48 7.05
C PRO A 160 -3.82 16.94 6.95
N PHE A 161 -3.05 16.36 6.02
CA PHE A 161 -1.67 16.82 5.81
C PHE A 161 -1.57 18.29 5.36
N LYS A 162 -2.48 18.74 4.48
CA LYS A 162 -2.58 20.18 4.12
C LYS A 162 -2.92 21.04 5.33
N LEU A 163 -3.78 20.55 6.22
CA LEU A 163 -4.15 21.24 7.45
C LEU A 163 -2.96 21.33 8.43
N LEU A 164 -2.20 20.24 8.61
CA LEU A 164 -0.94 20.25 9.35
C LEU A 164 0.04 21.28 8.80
N PHE A 165 0.25 21.32 7.48
CA PHE A 165 1.17 22.29 6.88
C PHE A 165 0.67 23.73 7.04
N ALA A 166 -0.62 23.97 6.84
CA ALA A 166 -1.22 25.29 7.04
C ALA A 166 -1.12 25.75 8.51
N ALA A 167 -1.44 24.87 9.46
CA ALA A 167 -1.32 25.13 10.89
C ALA A 167 0.13 25.32 11.33
N GLY A 168 1.04 24.50 10.82
CA GLY A 168 2.48 24.61 11.07
C GLY A 168 3.07 25.91 10.52
N LEU A 169 2.69 26.31 9.31
CA LEU A 169 3.08 27.59 8.71
C LEU A 169 2.50 28.76 9.50
N LEU A 170 1.23 28.69 9.90
CA LEU A 170 0.59 29.70 10.74
C LEU A 170 1.34 29.83 12.08
N MET A 171 1.66 28.72 12.74
CA MET A 171 2.40 28.73 13.99
C MET A 171 3.84 29.23 13.80
N PHE A 172 4.49 28.93 12.68
CA PHE A 172 5.81 29.46 12.37
C PHE A 172 5.80 30.99 12.18
N VAL A 173 4.80 31.52 11.46
CA VAL A 173 4.70 32.96 11.16
C VAL A 173 4.19 33.76 12.35
N PHE A 174 3.12 33.29 13.00
CA PHE A 174 2.40 34.02 14.04
C PHE A 174 2.74 33.56 15.45
N GLY A 175 3.28 32.35 15.64
CA GLY A 175 3.66 31.83 16.96
C GLY A 175 4.57 32.77 17.76
N PRO A 176 5.59 33.41 17.16
CA PRO A 176 6.40 34.42 17.86
C PRO A 176 5.61 35.62 18.38
N PHE A 177 4.48 35.95 17.73
CA PHE A 177 3.62 37.09 18.07
C PHE A 177 2.36 36.68 18.85
N ALA A 178 2.13 35.38 19.05
CA ALA A 178 0.90 34.86 19.64
C ALA A 178 0.71 35.33 21.09
N VAL A 179 1.80 35.56 21.81
CA VAL A 179 1.80 36.11 23.18
C VAL A 179 1.55 37.62 23.24
N GLU A 180 1.64 38.33 22.11
CA GLU A 180 1.44 39.80 22.03
C GLU A 180 0.04 40.18 21.52
N LEU A 181 -0.70 39.25 20.92
CA LEU A 181 -2.02 39.48 20.39
C LEU A 181 -3.09 39.27 21.47
N GLU A 182 -4.03 40.20 21.57
CA GLU A 182 -5.26 39.99 22.35
C GLU A 182 -6.05 38.80 21.77
N ASN A 183 -6.62 37.96 22.64
CA ASN A 183 -7.31 36.72 22.27
C ASN A 183 -8.40 36.91 21.18
N ASP A 184 -9.09 38.05 21.20
CA ASP A 184 -10.13 38.39 20.22
C ASP A 184 -9.53 38.65 18.83
N VAL A 185 -8.36 39.29 18.76
CA VAL A 185 -7.64 39.55 17.50
C VAL A 185 -7.11 38.23 16.93
N PHE A 186 -6.56 37.35 17.78
CA PHE A 186 -6.10 36.03 17.36
C PHE A 186 -7.25 35.17 16.83
N LEU A 187 -8.43 35.23 17.45
CA LEU A 187 -9.62 34.51 17.00
C LEU A 187 -10.11 35.03 15.64
N VAL A 188 -10.17 36.34 15.44
CA VAL A 188 -10.52 36.94 14.14
C VAL A 188 -9.52 36.52 13.06
N VAL A 189 -8.22 36.51 13.36
CA VAL A 189 -7.19 36.03 12.44
C VAL A 189 -7.39 34.55 12.12
N LEU A 190 -7.59 33.68 13.13
CA LEU A 190 -7.76 32.24 12.92
C LEU A 190 -9.02 31.94 12.09
N VAL A 191 -10.16 32.54 12.45
CA VAL A 191 -11.42 32.38 11.71
C VAL A 191 -11.30 32.93 10.30
N GLY A 192 -10.66 34.10 10.14
CA GLY A 192 -10.37 34.68 8.83
C GLY A 192 -9.48 33.79 7.97
N LEU A 193 -8.46 33.15 8.57
CA LEU A 193 -7.56 32.23 7.87
C LEU A 193 -8.25 30.93 7.49
N LYS A 194 -9.08 30.35 8.38
CA LYS A 194 -9.92 29.18 8.08
C LYS A 194 -10.89 29.51 6.94
N LEU A 195 -11.57 30.64 7.00
CA LEU A 195 -12.48 31.08 5.93
C LEU A 195 -11.72 31.28 4.61
N LEU A 196 -10.53 31.88 4.65
CA LEU A 196 -9.70 32.07 3.46
C LEU A 196 -9.22 30.74 2.89
N TYR A 197 -8.86 29.78 3.76
CA TYR A 197 -8.52 28.41 3.37
C TYR A 197 -9.71 27.70 2.73
N ASP A 198 -10.90 27.75 3.34
CA ASP A 198 -12.12 27.13 2.82
C ASP A 198 -12.53 27.76 1.46
N LEU A 199 -12.41 29.09 1.34
CA LEU A 199 -12.63 29.81 0.08
C LEU A 199 -11.60 29.42 -0.98
N ARG A 200 -10.33 29.27 -0.60
CA ARG A 200 -9.26 28.86 -1.50
C ARG A 200 -9.43 27.41 -1.94
N ALA A 201 -9.89 26.52 -1.05
CA ALA A 201 -10.22 25.14 -1.36
C ALA A 201 -11.37 25.07 -2.38
N LEU A 202 -12.44 25.83 -2.17
CA LEU A 202 -13.56 25.95 -3.13
C LEU A 202 -13.13 26.57 -4.48
N GLN A 203 -12.17 27.49 -4.47
CA GLN A 203 -11.59 28.03 -5.71
C GLN A 203 -10.72 27.00 -6.44
N LEU A 204 -9.92 26.24 -5.69
CA LEU A 204 -9.07 25.17 -6.25
C LEU A 204 -9.91 24.02 -6.81
N GLU A 205 -11.03 23.68 -6.19
CA GLU A 205 -12.02 22.74 -6.75
C GLU A 205 -12.59 23.21 -8.10
N ARG A 206 -12.55 24.52 -8.40
CA ARG A 206 -13.03 25.10 -9.67
C ARG A 206 -11.91 25.48 -10.65
N SER A 207 -10.65 25.44 -10.24
CA SER A 207 -9.53 25.92 -11.07
C SER A 207 -8.69 24.75 -11.57
N GLU A 208 -8.36 24.75 -12.86
CA GLU A 208 -7.42 23.79 -13.47
C GLU A 208 -5.95 23.98 -13.00
N THR A 209 -5.67 24.98 -12.16
CA THR A 209 -4.30 25.31 -11.75
C THR A 209 -3.79 24.37 -10.66
N ARG A 210 -2.86 23.49 -11.03
CA ARG A 210 -2.22 22.48 -10.16
C ARG A 210 -1.25 23.13 -9.16
N GLY A 211 -1.60 23.11 -7.87
CA GLY A 211 -0.78 23.69 -6.79
C GLY A 211 0.41 22.82 -6.37
N VAL A 212 1.27 23.35 -5.48
CA VAL A 212 2.47 22.64 -4.98
C VAL A 212 2.13 21.29 -4.33
N PHE A 213 1.04 21.20 -3.56
CA PHE A 213 0.57 19.93 -2.97
C PHE A 213 0.15 18.89 -4.02
N TYR A 214 -0.39 19.33 -5.15
CA TYR A 214 -0.70 18.43 -6.26
C TYR A 214 0.59 17.82 -6.83
N ARG A 215 1.65 18.61 -6.96
CA ARG A 215 2.95 18.12 -7.45
C ARG A 215 3.69 17.22 -6.46
N LEU A 216 3.56 17.44 -5.15
CA LEU A 216 4.21 16.59 -4.14
C LEU A 216 3.42 15.33 -3.78
N TYR A 217 2.08 15.41 -3.76
CA TYR A 217 1.22 14.34 -3.24
C TYR A 217 0.19 13.83 -4.24
N GLY A 218 0.16 14.37 -5.45
CA GLY A 218 -0.78 13.95 -6.49
C GLY A 218 -2.21 14.41 -6.21
N SER A 219 -3.13 13.77 -6.93
CA SER A 219 -4.57 13.87 -6.75
C SER A 219 -5.20 12.54 -7.11
N GLU A 220 -6.52 12.41 -6.98
CA GLU A 220 -7.28 11.26 -7.45
C GLU A 220 -6.94 10.84 -8.90
N GLU A 221 -6.63 11.80 -9.78
CA GLU A 221 -6.26 11.57 -11.19
C GLU A 221 -4.88 10.93 -11.36
N THR A 222 -4.02 11.06 -10.36
CA THR A 222 -2.65 10.50 -10.38
C THR A 222 -2.50 9.28 -9.48
N GLU A 223 -3.61 8.79 -8.91
CA GLU A 223 -3.66 7.51 -8.21
C GLU A 223 -3.90 6.38 -9.21
N ILE A 224 -3.23 5.25 -9.01
CA ILE A 224 -3.24 4.11 -9.92
C ILE A 224 -4.45 3.22 -9.60
N GLU A 225 -5.26 2.93 -10.62
CA GLU A 225 -6.30 1.91 -10.54
C GLU A 225 -5.64 0.51 -10.59
N PRO A 226 -5.80 -0.35 -9.56
CA PRO A 226 -5.16 -1.66 -9.55
C PRO A 226 -5.74 -2.56 -10.64
N VAL A 227 -4.87 -3.12 -11.48
CA VAL A 227 -5.23 -4.14 -12.47
C VAL A 227 -4.91 -5.53 -11.90
N PRO A 228 -5.83 -6.51 -11.98
CA PRO A 228 -5.52 -7.89 -11.61
C PRO A 228 -4.43 -8.48 -12.49
N VAL A 229 -3.60 -9.34 -11.92
CA VAL A 229 -2.60 -10.11 -12.68
C VAL A 229 -3.31 -11.25 -13.40
N GLU A 230 -3.00 -11.45 -14.67
CA GLU A 230 -3.58 -12.56 -15.45
C GLU A 230 -2.94 -13.89 -15.06
N GLU A 231 -3.76 -14.85 -14.66
CA GLU A 231 -3.35 -16.24 -14.42
C GLU A 231 -3.82 -17.11 -15.59
N PRO A 232 -2.95 -17.95 -16.19
CA PRO A 232 -3.34 -18.88 -17.24
C PRO A 232 -4.47 -19.81 -16.80
N THR A 233 -5.38 -20.13 -17.74
CA THR A 233 -6.50 -21.03 -17.46
C THR A 233 -6.06 -22.49 -17.41
N GLY A 234 -6.29 -23.17 -16.31
CA GLY A 234 -6.01 -24.60 -16.17
C GLY A 234 -5.45 -24.96 -14.80
N ALA A 235 -5.10 -26.22 -14.61
CA ALA A 235 -4.28 -26.61 -13.47
C ALA A 235 -2.80 -26.33 -13.81
N PRO A 236 -2.00 -25.77 -12.88
CA PRO A 236 -0.58 -25.58 -13.11
C PRO A 236 0.11 -26.94 -13.15
N THR A 237 1.14 -27.03 -14.01
CA THR A 237 2.00 -28.20 -14.18
C THR A 237 2.77 -28.51 -12.89
N TYR A 238 3.18 -27.47 -12.17
CA TYR A 238 3.91 -27.60 -10.92
C TYR A 238 3.48 -26.53 -9.92
N ARG A 239 3.48 -26.88 -8.64
CA ARG A 239 3.20 -25.97 -7.52
C ARG A 239 4.25 -26.14 -6.45
N THR A 240 4.79 -25.04 -5.96
CA THR A 240 5.67 -25.04 -4.80
C THR A 240 5.34 -23.90 -3.86
N ALA A 241 5.49 -24.13 -2.57
CA ALA A 241 5.32 -23.12 -1.54
C ALA A 241 6.30 -23.43 -0.41
N PRO A 242 6.85 -22.40 0.25
CA PRO A 242 7.74 -22.62 1.38
C PRO A 242 6.97 -23.30 2.52
N ALA A 243 7.54 -24.35 3.10
CA ALA A 243 6.95 -24.98 4.27
C ALA A 243 6.81 -23.95 5.40
N ARG A 244 5.67 -23.98 6.12
CA ARG A 244 5.32 -22.95 7.11
C ARG A 244 6.41 -22.72 8.17
N ALA A 245 7.09 -23.79 8.60
CA ALA A 245 8.20 -23.69 9.55
C ALA A 245 9.39 -22.91 8.98
N VAL A 246 9.70 -23.09 7.69
CA VAL A 246 10.78 -22.40 6.98
C VAL A 246 10.44 -20.91 6.84
N ALA A 247 9.23 -20.59 6.37
CA ALA A 247 8.76 -19.21 6.23
C ALA A 247 8.72 -18.45 7.58
N LEU A 248 8.29 -19.09 8.67
CA LEU A 248 8.32 -18.49 10.01
C LEU A 248 9.75 -18.29 10.51
N THR A 249 10.66 -19.21 10.21
CA THR A 249 12.07 -19.10 10.60
C THR A 249 12.78 -17.99 9.82
N ASP A 250 12.52 -17.86 8.51
CA ASP A 250 13.02 -16.74 7.71
C ASP A 250 12.46 -15.41 8.20
N ALA A 251 11.16 -15.31 8.47
CA ALA A 251 10.57 -14.12 9.07
C ALA A 251 11.24 -13.71 10.39
N ALA A 252 11.52 -14.67 11.28
CA ALA A 252 12.23 -14.42 12.55
C ALA A 252 13.70 -14.03 12.32
N TYR A 253 14.39 -14.70 11.41
CA TYR A 253 15.77 -14.41 11.05
C TYR A 253 15.92 -13.00 10.47
N GLN A 254 15.08 -12.63 9.50
CA GLN A 254 15.08 -11.31 8.87
C GLN A 254 14.64 -10.21 9.84
N SER A 255 13.72 -10.51 10.76
CA SER A 255 13.35 -9.62 11.86
C SER A 255 14.55 -9.28 12.73
N LEU A 256 15.27 -10.29 13.24
CA LEU A 256 16.46 -10.09 14.07
C LEU A 256 17.55 -9.35 13.29
N ARG A 257 17.85 -9.79 12.07
CA ARG A 257 18.84 -9.16 11.19
C ARG A 257 18.50 -7.69 10.92
N TYR A 258 17.24 -7.36 10.69
CA TYR A 258 16.80 -5.99 10.49
C TYR A 258 17.07 -5.12 11.72
N THR A 259 16.74 -5.59 12.92
CA THR A 259 17.00 -4.81 14.14
C THR A 259 18.49 -4.58 14.40
N ALA A 260 19.36 -5.50 13.94
CA ALA A 260 20.81 -5.39 14.08
C ALA A 260 21.50 -4.59 12.96
N THR A 261 20.87 -4.42 11.79
CA THR A 261 21.47 -3.79 10.60
C THR A 261 20.81 -2.47 10.19
N SER A 262 19.86 -1.98 10.97
CA SER A 262 19.15 -0.72 10.72
C SER A 262 19.36 0.28 11.86
N GLY A 263 18.75 1.47 11.74
CA GLY A 263 18.73 2.46 12.81
C GLY A 263 18.13 1.96 14.13
N VAL A 264 17.36 0.86 14.11
CA VAL A 264 16.82 0.21 15.32
C VAL A 264 17.92 -0.24 16.27
N LEU A 265 19.14 -0.52 15.78
CA LEU A 265 20.29 -0.88 16.61
C LEU A 265 20.56 0.17 17.71
N TRP A 266 20.29 1.44 17.44
CA TRP A 266 20.41 2.52 18.43
C TRP A 266 19.51 2.30 19.66
N CYS A 267 18.35 1.67 19.50
CA CYS A 267 17.47 1.35 20.61
C CYS A 267 18.16 0.40 21.60
N TYR A 268 18.88 -0.61 21.12
CA TYR A 268 19.64 -1.51 21.99
C TYR A 268 20.79 -0.77 22.69
N GLY A 269 21.48 0.15 21.99
CA GLY A 269 22.51 0.99 22.59
C GLY A 269 21.98 1.90 23.70
N VAL A 270 20.83 2.56 23.47
CA VAL A 270 20.16 3.40 24.47
C VAL A 270 19.68 2.55 25.66
N ALA A 271 19.10 1.37 25.41
CA ALA A 271 18.68 0.46 26.46
C ALA A 271 19.86 0.02 27.33
N ALA A 272 20.99 -0.38 26.71
CA ALA A 272 22.20 -0.77 27.41
C ALA A 272 22.77 0.37 28.26
N ALA A 273 22.78 1.61 27.73
CA ALA A 273 23.20 2.79 28.48
C ALA A 273 22.28 3.04 29.70
N LEU A 274 20.96 2.97 29.52
CA LEU A 274 19.99 3.14 30.61
C LEU A 274 20.19 2.10 31.71
N VAL A 275 20.40 0.83 31.35
CA VAL A 275 20.73 -0.23 32.32
C VAL A 275 22.04 0.07 33.04
N PHE A 276 23.08 0.46 32.32
CA PHE A 276 24.40 0.78 32.87
C PHE A 276 24.35 1.93 33.89
N PHE A 277 23.55 2.97 33.62
CA PHE A 277 23.36 4.11 34.53
C PHE A 277 22.30 3.87 35.62
N GLY A 278 21.81 2.63 35.80
CA GLY A 278 20.89 2.26 36.88
C GLY A 278 19.41 2.55 36.62
N ALA A 279 19.06 3.01 35.41
CA ALA A 279 17.71 3.38 34.97
C ALA A 279 16.99 2.20 34.26
N TRP A 280 17.07 0.99 34.82
CA TRP A 280 16.64 -0.25 34.14
C TRP A 280 15.16 -0.24 33.72
N THR A 281 14.25 0.38 34.49
CA THR A 281 12.82 0.49 34.12
C THR A 281 12.62 1.26 32.82
N PHE A 282 13.43 2.29 32.57
CA PHE A 282 13.35 3.09 31.35
C PHE A 282 13.94 2.37 30.13
N ALA A 283 14.81 1.38 30.34
CA ALA A 283 15.37 0.57 29.25
C ALA A 283 14.30 -0.25 28.52
N LEU A 284 13.14 -0.50 29.15
CA LEU A 284 12.02 -1.21 28.52
C LEU A 284 11.44 -0.46 27.32
N ALA A 285 11.44 0.87 27.33
CA ALA A 285 10.86 1.68 26.24
C ALA A 285 11.60 1.50 24.90
N PRO A 286 12.94 1.70 24.80
CA PRO A 286 13.65 1.44 23.56
C PRO A 286 13.65 -0.04 23.18
N LEU A 287 13.64 -0.98 24.13
CA LEU A 287 13.51 -2.41 23.81
C LEU A 287 12.14 -2.75 23.21
N ALA A 288 11.07 -2.16 23.74
CA ALA A 288 9.72 -2.31 23.19
C ALA A 288 9.64 -1.72 21.77
N LEU A 289 10.30 -0.59 21.53
CA LEU A 289 10.38 0.01 20.19
C LEU A 289 11.13 -0.91 19.22
N ALA A 290 12.27 -1.46 19.62
CA ALA A 290 13.03 -2.41 18.81
C ALA A 290 12.23 -3.68 18.50
N ALA A 291 11.51 -4.21 19.51
CA ALA A 291 10.63 -5.35 19.35
C ALA A 291 9.46 -5.04 18.40
N ALA A 292 8.86 -3.84 18.46
CA ALA A 292 7.79 -3.43 17.57
C ALA A 292 8.27 -3.38 16.10
N PHE A 293 9.41 -2.75 15.83
CA PHE A 293 10.00 -2.70 14.49
C PHE A 293 10.42 -4.08 13.98
N GLY A 294 11.02 -4.91 14.84
CA GLY A 294 11.36 -6.29 14.50
C GLY A 294 10.12 -7.11 14.18
N THR A 295 9.06 -7.01 14.99
CA THR A 295 7.79 -7.72 14.76
C THR A 295 7.17 -7.29 13.44
N LEU A 296 7.12 -5.99 13.17
CA LEU A 296 6.60 -5.44 11.92
C LEU A 296 7.37 -5.95 10.70
N ARG A 297 8.72 -5.97 10.75
CA ARG A 297 9.54 -6.56 9.69
C ARG A 297 9.26 -8.06 9.51
N GLY A 298 9.19 -8.80 10.61
CA GLY A 298 8.92 -10.24 10.58
C GLY A 298 7.54 -10.56 9.99
N VAL A 299 6.50 -9.82 10.39
CA VAL A 299 5.14 -9.96 9.83
C VAL A 299 5.13 -9.60 8.34
N SER A 300 5.75 -8.47 7.96
CA SER A 300 5.89 -8.05 6.56
C SER A 300 6.55 -9.14 5.72
N ARG A 301 7.66 -9.70 6.22
CA ARG A 301 8.38 -10.79 5.55
C ARG A 301 7.56 -12.09 5.49
N TYR A 302 6.86 -12.45 6.55
CA TYR A 302 6.00 -13.62 6.54
C TYR A 302 4.86 -13.50 5.52
N LEU A 303 4.25 -12.31 5.40
CA LEU A 303 3.18 -12.07 4.42
C LEU A 303 3.71 -12.01 2.97
N GLU A 304 4.95 -11.57 2.78
CA GLU A 304 5.64 -11.56 1.49
C GLU A 304 5.85 -12.99 0.96
N THR A 305 6.28 -13.91 1.82
CA THR A 305 6.78 -15.22 1.39
C THR A 305 5.90 -16.39 1.83
N GLY A 306 5.40 -16.37 3.06
CA GLY A 306 4.75 -17.51 3.71
C GLY A 306 3.45 -17.99 3.07
N PRO A 307 2.49 -17.11 2.74
CA PRO A 307 1.24 -17.52 2.11
C PRO A 307 1.32 -17.61 0.58
N VAL A 308 2.49 -17.33 -0.02
CA VAL A 308 2.64 -17.27 -1.48
C VAL A 308 3.02 -18.63 -2.04
N GLU A 309 2.19 -19.13 -2.94
CA GLU A 309 2.40 -20.32 -3.76
C GLU A 309 2.90 -19.91 -5.14
N PHE A 310 3.95 -20.57 -5.61
CA PHE A 310 4.46 -20.39 -6.97
C PHE A 310 3.90 -21.49 -7.86
N ARG A 311 3.24 -21.08 -8.94
CA ARG A 311 2.52 -21.96 -9.87
C ARG A 311 3.14 -21.84 -11.25
N CYS A 312 3.65 -22.95 -11.78
CA CYS A 312 4.19 -23.02 -13.13
C CYS A 312 3.11 -23.51 -14.10
N TYR A 313 2.92 -22.78 -15.19
CA TYR A 313 2.00 -23.07 -16.30
C TYR A 313 2.81 -23.20 -17.59
N GLY A 314 3.75 -24.15 -17.63
CA GLY A 314 4.71 -24.25 -18.74
C GLY A 314 5.66 -23.05 -18.72
N ASP A 315 5.55 -22.17 -19.71
CA ASP A 315 6.41 -21.00 -19.89
C ASP A 315 6.04 -19.78 -19.02
N VAL A 316 5.02 -19.89 -18.16
CA VAL A 316 4.58 -18.81 -17.26
C VAL A 316 4.66 -19.25 -15.80
N LEU A 317 5.37 -18.45 -14.99
CA LEU A 317 5.45 -18.58 -13.54
C LEU A 317 4.58 -17.51 -12.88
N VAL A 318 3.64 -17.93 -12.03
CA VAL A 318 2.74 -17.04 -11.31
C VAL A 318 2.98 -17.16 -9.80
N ALA A 319 3.17 -16.03 -9.13
CA ALA A 319 3.19 -15.96 -7.67
C ALA A 319 1.77 -15.69 -7.17
N HIS A 320 1.11 -16.68 -6.58
CA HIS A 320 -0.26 -16.61 -6.06
C HIS A 320 -0.28 -16.50 -4.55
N ASP A 321 -0.93 -15.47 -3.99
CA ASP A 321 -1.13 -15.39 -2.54
C ASP A 321 -2.34 -16.20 -2.12
N ALA A 322 -2.13 -17.34 -1.44
CA ALA A 322 -3.21 -18.19 -0.96
C ALA A 322 -4.03 -17.59 0.20
N LEU A 323 -3.50 -16.59 0.93
CA LEU A 323 -4.24 -15.90 2.00
C LEU A 323 -5.23 -14.88 1.43
N LEU A 324 -4.86 -14.19 0.35
CA LEU A 324 -5.69 -13.20 -0.31
C LEU A 324 -6.47 -13.76 -1.51
N ASP A 325 -6.14 -14.98 -1.92
CA ASP A 325 -6.61 -15.63 -3.13
C ASP A 325 -6.45 -14.76 -4.38
N GLU A 326 -5.27 -14.14 -4.51
CA GLU A 326 -4.98 -13.17 -5.57
C GLU A 326 -3.57 -13.40 -6.15
N PRO A 327 -3.42 -13.47 -7.49
CA PRO A 327 -2.12 -13.49 -8.13
C PRO A 327 -1.40 -12.14 -7.93
N GLN A 328 -0.16 -12.22 -7.47
CA GLN A 328 0.65 -11.06 -7.06
C GLN A 328 1.58 -10.59 -8.18
N ALA A 329 2.12 -11.51 -8.95
CA ALA A 329 3.01 -11.25 -10.07
C ALA A 329 3.02 -12.44 -11.05
N ARG A 330 3.34 -12.15 -12.32
CA ARG A 330 3.61 -13.16 -13.34
C ARG A 330 4.99 -12.94 -13.95
N LEU A 331 5.60 -14.01 -14.45
CA LEU A 331 6.86 -13.98 -15.17
C LEU A 331 6.82 -14.99 -16.32
N GLU A 332 7.02 -14.50 -17.53
CA GLU A 332 7.18 -15.32 -18.73
C GLU A 332 8.63 -15.75 -18.92
N ARG A 333 8.83 -16.98 -19.38
CA ARG A 333 10.16 -17.58 -19.57
C ARG A 333 11.03 -16.80 -20.55
N ALA A 334 10.40 -16.27 -21.61
CA ALA A 334 11.06 -15.48 -22.64
C ALA A 334 11.64 -14.15 -22.13
N ALA A 335 11.15 -13.63 -21.00
CA ALA A 335 11.64 -12.38 -20.41
C ALA A 335 12.84 -12.58 -19.47
N VAL A 336 13.14 -13.83 -19.10
CA VAL A 336 14.22 -14.16 -18.16
C VAL A 336 15.57 -14.08 -18.85
N THR A 337 16.46 -13.24 -18.32
CA THR A 337 17.82 -13.03 -18.83
C THR A 337 18.86 -13.86 -18.09
N GLU A 338 18.68 -14.05 -16.78
CA GLU A 338 19.58 -14.81 -15.92
C GLU A 338 18.79 -15.55 -14.85
N VAL A 339 19.29 -16.75 -14.48
CA VAL A 339 18.74 -17.56 -13.39
C VAL A 339 19.86 -17.86 -12.40
N GLY A 340 19.62 -17.56 -11.13
CA GLY A 340 20.56 -17.85 -10.05
C GLY A 340 19.90 -18.66 -8.94
N ALA A 341 20.55 -19.73 -8.50
CA ALA A 341 20.19 -20.45 -7.27
C ALA A 341 21.15 -20.03 -6.15
N SER A 342 20.61 -19.78 -4.96
CA SER A 342 21.40 -19.38 -3.79
C SER A 342 20.89 -20.02 -2.51
N THR A 343 21.77 -20.21 -1.54
CA THR A 343 21.40 -20.74 -0.21
C THR A 343 21.79 -19.76 0.88
N ASP A 344 20.80 -19.30 1.63
CA ASP A 344 21.01 -18.54 2.85
C ASP A 344 21.16 -19.42 4.12
N ALA A 345 21.13 -18.80 5.31
CA ALA A 345 21.28 -19.53 6.57
C ALA A 345 20.05 -20.39 6.91
N VAL A 346 18.85 -19.95 6.52
CA VAL A 346 17.60 -20.67 6.73
C VAL A 346 17.52 -21.81 5.72
N ASP A 347 17.89 -21.54 4.48
CA ASP A 347 18.03 -22.54 3.42
C ASP A 347 18.93 -23.71 3.85
N ARG A 348 20.12 -23.41 4.38
CA ARG A 348 21.02 -24.45 4.89
C ARG A 348 20.46 -25.21 6.09
N LEU A 349 19.62 -24.58 6.91
CA LEU A 349 19.03 -25.22 8.09
C LEU A 349 17.94 -26.23 7.70
N PHE A 350 17.19 -25.95 6.64
CA PHE A 350 16.07 -26.77 6.20
C PHE A 350 16.36 -27.59 4.93
N GLY A 351 17.55 -27.41 4.32
CA GLY A 351 17.91 -28.07 3.08
C GLY A 351 17.13 -27.53 1.87
N THR A 352 16.79 -26.24 1.87
CA THR A 352 16.08 -25.57 0.77
C THR A 352 17.02 -24.67 -0.03
N GLU A 353 16.56 -24.19 -1.19
CA GLU A 353 17.27 -23.23 -2.03
C GLU A 353 16.35 -22.08 -2.45
N THR A 354 16.92 -20.91 -2.70
CA THR A 354 16.20 -19.75 -3.22
C THR A 354 16.61 -19.48 -4.67
N ILE A 355 15.65 -19.54 -5.58
CA ILE A 355 15.83 -19.27 -7.01
C ILE A 355 15.50 -17.82 -7.30
N ARG A 356 16.34 -17.13 -8.07
CA ARG A 356 16.10 -15.79 -8.59
C ARG A 356 16.10 -15.80 -10.10
N PHE A 357 15.07 -15.22 -10.69
CA PHE A 357 14.93 -14.93 -12.10
C PHE A 357 15.13 -13.43 -12.31
N GLU A 358 16.16 -13.07 -13.07
CA GLU A 358 16.42 -11.69 -13.49
C GLU A 358 15.79 -11.43 -14.86
N THR A 359 15.40 -10.18 -15.09
CA THR A 359 14.84 -9.72 -16.37
C THR A 359 15.63 -8.51 -16.88
N GLY A 360 15.39 -8.11 -18.13
CA GLY A 360 16.00 -6.90 -18.70
C GLY A 360 15.41 -5.59 -18.17
N VAL A 361 14.42 -5.66 -17.27
CA VAL A 361 13.72 -4.48 -16.73
C VAL A 361 14.54 -3.87 -15.61
N ASP A 362 14.89 -2.59 -15.75
CA ASP A 362 15.52 -1.85 -14.66
C ASP A 362 14.51 -1.58 -13.55
N THR A 363 14.68 -2.24 -12.41
CA THR A 363 13.88 -2.04 -11.20
C THR A 363 14.49 -1.00 -10.27
N THR A 364 15.47 -0.21 -10.72
CA THR A 364 16.02 0.88 -9.92
C THR A 364 14.87 1.82 -9.54
N PRO A 365 14.64 2.08 -8.24
CA PRO A 365 13.56 2.94 -7.82
C PRO A 365 13.75 4.32 -8.43
N ASP A 366 12.78 4.75 -9.24
CA ASP A 366 12.75 6.09 -9.81
C ASP A 366 12.46 7.06 -8.65
N VAL A 367 13.51 7.64 -8.07
CA VAL A 367 13.37 8.57 -6.95
C VAL A 367 12.86 9.90 -7.51
N GLN A 368 11.56 9.98 -7.72
CA GLN A 368 10.89 11.22 -8.08
C GLN A 368 10.35 11.91 -6.83
N LEU A 369 10.85 13.12 -6.56
CA LEU A 369 10.38 13.99 -5.47
C LEU A 369 8.94 14.50 -5.72
N THR A 370 8.49 14.47 -6.96
CA THR A 370 7.17 14.91 -7.40
C THR A 370 6.40 13.75 -8.03
N VAL A 371 5.07 13.87 -8.03
CA VAL A 371 4.18 12.98 -8.76
C VAL A 371 4.16 13.43 -10.22
N PRO A 372 4.21 12.51 -11.20
CA PRO A 372 4.11 12.85 -12.62
C PRO A 372 2.77 13.55 -12.91
N ASP A 373 2.74 14.31 -14.00
CA ASP A 373 1.48 14.89 -14.50
C ASP A 373 0.51 13.75 -14.88
N PRO A 374 -0.82 13.93 -14.81
CA PRO A 374 -1.81 12.88 -15.11
C PRO A 374 -1.60 12.17 -16.45
N GLU A 375 -1.17 12.93 -17.47
CA GLU A 375 -0.90 12.42 -18.81
C GLU A 375 0.36 11.53 -18.88
N GLU A 376 1.22 11.60 -17.86
CA GLU A 376 2.47 10.86 -17.73
C GLU A 376 2.39 9.74 -16.68
N VAL A 377 1.23 9.55 -16.03
CA VAL A 377 1.02 8.48 -15.04
C VAL A 377 1.16 7.13 -15.76
N ARG A 378 2.17 6.35 -15.37
CA ARG A 378 2.27 4.96 -15.83
C ARG A 378 1.06 4.19 -15.33
N THR A 379 0.36 3.54 -16.25
CA THR A 379 -0.71 2.60 -15.91
C THR A 379 -0.13 1.42 -15.14
N ASP A 380 -0.92 0.80 -14.27
CA ASP A 380 -0.54 -0.45 -13.60
C ASP A 380 -0.41 -1.56 -14.65
N ASP A 381 0.81 -1.80 -15.13
CA ASP A 381 1.08 -3.01 -15.91
C ASP A 381 1.29 -4.17 -14.94
N ALA A 382 0.17 -4.73 -14.47
CA ALA A 382 0.19 -5.86 -13.54
C ALA A 382 0.88 -7.11 -14.11
N ASN A 383 0.96 -7.20 -15.44
CA ASN A 383 1.51 -8.31 -16.18
C ASN A 383 2.96 -8.09 -16.64
N ALA A 384 3.57 -6.97 -16.25
CA ALA A 384 4.97 -6.67 -16.54
C ALA A 384 5.90 -7.74 -15.94
N ASN A 385 6.82 -8.24 -16.77
CA ASN A 385 7.82 -9.24 -16.40
C ASN A 385 8.93 -8.63 -15.52
N HIS A 386 8.64 -8.48 -14.23
CA HIS A 386 9.60 -8.05 -13.23
C HIS A 386 10.48 -9.22 -12.74
N PRO A 387 11.71 -8.95 -12.25
CA PRO A 387 12.52 -9.95 -11.58
C PRO A 387 11.71 -10.65 -10.47
N MET A 388 11.81 -11.97 -10.41
CA MET A 388 11.04 -12.79 -9.47
C MET A 388 11.98 -13.64 -8.63
N THR A 389 11.68 -13.75 -7.34
CA THR A 389 12.40 -14.65 -6.42
C THR A 389 11.44 -15.70 -5.88
N VAL A 390 11.83 -16.97 -5.99
CA VAL A 390 11.13 -18.14 -5.44
C VAL A 390 11.95 -18.63 -4.24
N PRO A 391 11.60 -18.22 -3.01
CA PRO A 391 12.37 -18.54 -1.82
C PRO A 391 12.05 -19.94 -1.27
N HIS A 392 13.08 -20.56 -0.68
CA HIS A 392 12.97 -21.77 0.14
C HIS A 392 12.28 -22.96 -0.56
N VAL A 393 12.69 -23.24 -1.79
CA VAL A 393 12.25 -24.39 -2.59
C VAL A 393 13.01 -25.65 -2.14
N GLU A 394 12.32 -26.78 -1.98
CA GLU A 394 12.93 -28.06 -1.65
C GLU A 394 13.70 -28.68 -2.83
N ASP A 395 13.19 -28.51 -4.05
CA ASP A 395 13.80 -28.97 -5.30
C ASP A 395 13.80 -27.84 -6.33
N ALA A 396 14.95 -27.17 -6.47
CA ALA A 396 15.10 -26.09 -7.43
C ALA A 396 15.09 -26.58 -8.88
N ALA A 397 15.58 -27.80 -9.14
CA ALA A 397 15.61 -28.37 -10.48
C ALA A 397 14.19 -28.64 -10.99
N ALA A 398 13.30 -29.15 -10.14
CA ALA A 398 11.90 -29.38 -10.50
C ALA A 398 11.15 -28.10 -10.90
N VAL A 399 11.42 -26.97 -10.22
CA VAL A 399 10.84 -25.67 -10.59
C VAL A 399 11.35 -25.22 -11.96
N LEU A 400 12.66 -25.33 -12.19
CA LEU A 400 13.28 -24.92 -13.44
C LEU A 400 12.80 -25.75 -14.62
N ASP A 401 12.76 -27.08 -14.47
CA ASP A 401 12.27 -28.01 -15.49
C ASP A 401 10.80 -27.74 -15.86
N ALA A 402 9.95 -27.51 -14.86
CA ALA A 402 8.54 -27.17 -15.07
C ALA A 402 8.35 -25.79 -15.73
N PHE A 403 9.30 -24.86 -15.57
CA PHE A 403 9.25 -23.50 -16.12
C PHE A 403 9.97 -23.33 -17.46
N ASP A 404 10.94 -24.20 -17.76
CA ASP A 404 11.57 -24.33 -19.07
C ASP A 404 10.60 -24.99 -20.08
N GLY A 405 9.40 -25.38 -19.63
CA GLY A 405 8.35 -25.93 -20.48
C GLY A 405 8.67 -27.34 -20.91
N GLY A 406 9.12 -28.18 -19.96
CA GLY A 406 9.57 -29.56 -20.16
C GLY A 406 8.97 -30.18 -21.41
N GLU A 407 9.84 -30.51 -22.37
CA GLU A 407 9.52 -31.17 -23.64
C GLU A 407 8.53 -32.29 -23.32
N THR A 408 7.24 -31.98 -23.49
CA THR A 408 6.22 -32.95 -23.17
C THR A 408 6.32 -33.89 -24.35
N GLU A 409 6.74 -35.13 -24.09
CA GLU A 409 6.85 -36.23 -25.06
C GLU A 409 5.58 -36.41 -25.94
N ALA A 410 4.48 -35.69 -25.63
CA ALA A 410 3.29 -35.53 -26.45
C ALA A 410 3.52 -34.89 -27.83
N GLU A 411 4.45 -33.95 -28.02
CA GLU A 411 4.78 -33.44 -29.38
C GLU A 411 5.65 -34.43 -30.16
N ALA A 412 6.52 -35.17 -29.48
CA ALA A 412 7.32 -36.22 -30.11
C ALA A 412 6.49 -37.44 -30.53
N GLU A 413 5.46 -37.83 -29.75
CA GLU A 413 4.53 -38.89 -30.16
C GLU A 413 3.59 -38.43 -31.28
N SER A 414 3.18 -37.15 -31.30
CA SER A 414 2.37 -36.58 -32.39
C SER A 414 3.16 -36.49 -33.70
N GLU A 415 4.43 -36.08 -33.67
CA GLU A 415 5.27 -36.04 -34.86
C GLU A 415 5.66 -37.45 -35.33
N ALA A 416 5.90 -38.40 -34.41
CA ALA A 416 6.19 -39.79 -34.75
C ALA A 416 4.98 -40.56 -35.32
N GLU A 417 3.75 -40.31 -34.83
CA GLU A 417 2.54 -40.87 -35.43
C GLU A 417 2.26 -40.24 -36.81
N THR A 418 2.53 -38.94 -36.99
CA THR A 418 2.33 -38.25 -38.27
C THR A 418 3.35 -38.70 -39.34
N GLU A 419 4.62 -38.93 -38.98
CA GLU A 419 5.62 -39.48 -39.92
C GLU A 419 5.33 -40.96 -40.26
N SER A 420 4.86 -41.76 -39.30
CA SER A 420 4.46 -43.16 -39.50
C SER A 420 3.26 -43.33 -40.46
N GLU A 421 2.24 -42.47 -40.34
CA GLU A 421 1.10 -42.50 -41.26
C GLU A 421 1.47 -42.01 -42.67
N THR A 422 2.39 -41.06 -42.79
CA THR A 422 2.83 -40.52 -44.09
C THR A 422 3.70 -41.50 -44.88
N GLU A 423 4.55 -42.31 -44.23
CA GLU A 423 5.31 -43.37 -44.92
C GLU A 423 4.42 -44.54 -45.38
N THR A 424 3.33 -44.84 -44.65
CA THR A 424 2.44 -45.96 -44.99
C THR A 424 1.54 -45.64 -46.21
N GLU A 425 1.11 -44.38 -46.38
CA GLU A 425 0.36 -43.97 -47.58
C GLU A 425 1.25 -43.90 -48.84
N ALA A 426 2.54 -43.55 -48.71
CA ALA A 426 3.46 -43.45 -49.85
C ALA A 426 3.86 -44.81 -50.45
N GLU A 427 3.93 -45.87 -49.65
CA GLU A 427 4.21 -47.22 -50.17
C GLU A 427 2.98 -47.87 -50.84
N THR A 428 1.76 -47.44 -50.50
CA THR A 428 0.53 -48.07 -51.05
C THR A 428 0.16 -47.52 -52.43
N GLU A 429 0.59 -46.31 -52.81
CA GLU A 429 0.32 -45.73 -54.14
C GLU A 429 1.30 -46.19 -55.25
N THR A 430 2.43 -46.81 -54.91
CA THR A 430 3.45 -47.18 -55.92
C THR A 430 3.18 -48.55 -56.59
N GLU A 431 2.29 -49.38 -56.07
CA GLU A 431 2.02 -50.73 -56.61
C GLU A 431 0.80 -50.84 -57.57
N ALA A 432 0.12 -49.74 -57.89
CA ALA A 432 -1.14 -49.77 -58.66
C ALA A 432 -1.08 -49.28 -60.12
N GLU A 433 0.10 -49.04 -60.70
CA GLU A 433 0.24 -48.72 -62.14
C GLU A 433 1.14 -49.73 -62.87
N THR A 434 0.65 -50.96 -63.07
CA THR A 434 1.18 -51.82 -64.13
C THR A 434 0.10 -52.72 -64.72
N GLU A 435 -0.86 -52.15 -65.44
CA GLU A 435 -1.70 -52.92 -66.36
C GLU A 435 -1.83 -52.22 -67.72
N THR A 436 -1.12 -52.77 -68.69
CA THR A 436 -1.34 -52.54 -70.13
C THR A 436 -2.61 -53.29 -70.55
N PRO A 437 -3.47 -52.73 -71.43
CA PRO A 437 -3.60 -53.38 -72.74
C PRO A 437 -4.05 -52.50 -73.94
N VAL A 438 -3.43 -52.82 -75.10
CA VAL A 438 -4.03 -53.06 -76.44
C VAL A 438 -4.51 -51.87 -77.32
N PRO A 439 -4.14 -51.85 -78.64
CA PRO A 439 -4.54 -50.82 -79.60
C PRO A 439 -5.73 -51.21 -80.49
N SER A 440 -6.56 -50.23 -80.87
CA SER A 440 -7.48 -50.25 -82.04
C SER A 440 -7.69 -48.79 -82.50
N ARG A 441 -7.25 -48.31 -83.67
CA ARG A 441 -7.60 -48.58 -85.09
C ARG A 441 -8.85 -47.78 -85.56
N ASP A 442 -8.61 -46.93 -86.57
CA ASP A 442 -9.50 -46.26 -87.56
C ASP A 442 -10.65 -45.38 -86.96
N ASP A 443 -10.95 -44.13 -87.36
CA ASP A 443 -10.77 -43.31 -88.57
C ASP A 443 -10.44 -41.84 -88.24
#